data_AF-A0A899FXG0-F1
#
_entry.id   AF-A0A899FXG0-F1
#
_cell.length_a   1.000
_cell.length_b   1.000
_cell.length_c   1.000
_cell.angle_alpha   90.00
_cell.angle_beta   90.00
_cell.angle_gamma   90.00
#
_symmetry.space_group_name_H-M   'P 1'
#
loop_
_entity.id
_entity.type
_entity.pdbx_description
1 polymer ?
#
loop_
_entity_poly.entity_id
_entity_poly.type
_entity_poly.pdbx_seq_one_letter_code
_entity_poly.pdbx_strand_id
1 'polypeptide(L)'
;MKKQYSTLIDRVNNDTLDDFFSNLSLDDQTLTLSEQQHCLYLFRQLREGIAASQRIDNFSCGLYETSVRLGIYMNHVESYFPALCYLLEVIYPKLLKPFVQNPMVTCYLLYLCTLRNFQGLYEIKNKWQLDIRDISFEFSRILIQNNYIAWWKLRQRVPWLYQRLIDLSREQIQEQCVSVIKASYYKIEKKWMETYIGLTLFSKTGWIIEDLWVKIREPGLPKTT
;
A
#
# COMPACT_ATOMS: atom_id res chain seq x y z
N MET A 1 -23.99 -3.34 -14.20
CA MET A 1 -23.97 -3.58 -12.73
C MET A 1 -23.48 -5.00 -12.37
N LYS A 2 -24.28 -6.07 -12.37
CA LYS A 2 -23.80 -7.41 -11.93
C LYS A 2 -22.54 -7.93 -12.68
N LYS A 3 -22.48 -7.73 -14.01
CA LYS A 3 -21.31 -8.10 -14.83
C LYS A 3 -20.03 -7.27 -14.53
N GLN A 4 -20.18 -6.04 -14.03
CA GLN A 4 -19.03 -5.19 -13.67
C GLN A 4 -18.43 -5.62 -12.35
N TYR A 5 -19.25 -6.02 -11.36
CA TYR A 5 -18.74 -6.55 -10.10
C TYR A 5 -18.09 -7.91 -10.26
N SER A 6 -18.65 -8.81 -11.09
CA SER A 6 -18.02 -10.11 -11.34
C SER A 6 -16.64 -9.94 -12.00
N THR A 7 -16.54 -9.10 -13.04
CA THR A 7 -15.26 -8.84 -13.71
C THR A 7 -14.24 -8.13 -12.81
N LEU A 8 -14.68 -7.30 -11.86
CA LEU A 8 -13.80 -6.71 -10.85
C LEU A 8 -13.30 -7.78 -9.87
N ILE A 9 -14.19 -8.61 -9.33
CA ILE A 9 -13.84 -9.70 -8.41
C ILE A 9 -12.87 -10.68 -9.08
N ASP A 10 -13.12 -11.04 -10.33
CA ASP A 10 -12.26 -11.93 -11.10
C ASP A 10 -10.87 -11.31 -11.31
N ARG A 11 -10.80 -9.99 -11.62
CA ARG A 11 -9.52 -9.28 -11.76
C ARG A 11 -8.74 -9.21 -10.45
N VAL A 12 -9.43 -8.90 -9.34
CA VAL A 12 -8.85 -8.79 -8.00
C VAL A 12 -8.36 -10.15 -7.50
N ASN A 13 -9.01 -11.25 -7.90
CA ASN A 13 -8.62 -12.58 -7.47
C ASN A 13 -7.55 -13.23 -8.35
N ASN A 14 -7.46 -12.85 -9.62
CA ASN A 14 -6.48 -13.37 -10.58
C ASN A 14 -5.22 -12.51 -10.70
N ASP A 15 -5.05 -11.49 -9.84
CA ASP A 15 -3.90 -10.58 -9.79
C ASP A 15 -3.55 -9.88 -11.11
N THR A 16 -4.51 -9.73 -12.04
CA THR A 16 -4.28 -9.10 -13.37
C THR A 16 -4.24 -7.58 -13.35
N LEU A 17 -4.16 -6.96 -12.16
CA LEU A 17 -4.22 -5.51 -11.98
C LEU A 17 -2.85 -4.82 -12.04
N ASP A 18 -1.76 -5.58 -12.19
CA ASP A 18 -0.38 -5.07 -12.10
C ASP A 18 -0.08 -3.96 -13.14
N ASP A 19 -0.69 -4.00 -14.32
CA ASP A 19 -0.47 -3.00 -15.38
C ASP A 19 -0.93 -1.59 -14.98
N PHE A 20 -2.00 -1.47 -14.18
CA PHE A 20 -2.59 -0.17 -13.80
C PHE A 20 -1.75 0.57 -12.75
N PHE A 21 -1.06 -0.14 -11.86
CA PHE A 21 -0.32 0.46 -10.73
C PHE A 21 1.14 0.76 -11.01
N SER A 22 1.64 0.34 -12.19
CA SER A 22 2.99 0.63 -12.66
C SER A 22 3.28 2.13 -12.77
N ASN A 23 2.26 2.93 -13.05
CA ASN A 23 2.33 4.39 -13.10
C ASN A 23 2.20 4.99 -11.69
N LEU A 24 3.00 6.02 -11.40
CA LEU A 24 2.92 6.79 -10.15
C LEU A 24 1.57 7.54 -9.98
N SER A 25 0.66 7.48 -10.95
CA SER A 25 -0.68 8.02 -10.83
C SER A 25 -1.58 7.03 -10.08
N LEU A 26 -2.19 7.47 -8.99
CA LEU A 26 -3.21 6.71 -8.26
C LEU A 26 -4.60 6.80 -8.91
N ASP A 27 -4.73 7.57 -10.00
CA ASP A 27 -6.00 7.85 -10.66
C ASP A 27 -6.39 6.72 -11.62
N ASP A 28 -6.79 5.59 -11.06
CA ASP A 28 -7.43 4.50 -11.82
C ASP A 28 -8.65 3.96 -11.07
N GLN A 29 -9.59 4.86 -10.76
CA GLN A 29 -10.91 4.45 -10.29
C GLN A 29 -11.80 4.13 -11.49
N THR A 30 -11.78 2.87 -11.95
CA THR A 30 -12.67 2.37 -13.02
C THR A 30 -14.16 2.38 -12.65
N LEU A 31 -14.47 2.54 -11.35
CA LEU A 31 -15.82 2.54 -10.80
C LEU A 31 -16.12 3.90 -10.18
N THR A 32 -17.35 4.39 -10.36
CA THR A 32 -17.80 5.60 -9.67
C THR A 32 -17.79 5.38 -8.15
N LEU A 33 -17.59 6.46 -7.38
CA LEU A 33 -17.53 6.39 -5.92
C LEU A 33 -18.79 5.74 -5.30
N SER A 34 -19.96 5.98 -5.90
CA SER A 34 -21.24 5.37 -5.49
C SER A 34 -21.23 3.84 -5.67
N GLU A 35 -20.70 3.35 -6.80
CA GLU A 35 -20.60 1.90 -7.07
C GLU A 35 -19.60 1.21 -6.13
N GLN A 36 -18.50 1.89 -5.79
CA GLN A 36 -17.52 1.38 -4.81
C GLN A 36 -18.17 1.21 -3.43
N GLN A 37 -18.87 2.25 -2.95
CA GLN A 37 -19.58 2.20 -1.66
C GLN A 37 -20.67 1.12 -1.65
N HIS A 38 -21.43 0.98 -2.74
CA HIS A 38 -22.44 -0.06 -2.87
C HIS A 38 -21.83 -1.46 -2.82
N CYS A 39 -20.70 -1.67 -3.50
CA CYS A 39 -19.98 -2.95 -3.47
C CYS A 39 -19.50 -3.29 -2.04
N LEU A 40 -18.88 -2.35 -1.34
CA LEU A 40 -18.42 -2.54 0.05
C LEU A 40 -19.59 -2.83 0.99
N TYR A 41 -20.73 -2.17 0.80
CA TYR A 41 -21.94 -2.43 1.57
C TYR A 41 -22.45 -3.86 1.39
N LEU A 42 -22.50 -4.37 0.14
CA LEU A 42 -22.90 -5.75 -0.13
C LEU A 42 -21.97 -6.76 0.54
N PHE A 43 -20.65 -6.54 0.47
CA PHE A 43 -19.68 -7.39 1.16
C PHE A 43 -19.84 -7.34 2.67
N ARG A 44 -20.16 -6.17 3.24
CA ARG A 44 -20.47 -6.05 4.65
C ARG A 44 -21.69 -6.90 5.04
N GLN A 45 -22.79 -6.79 4.29
CA GLN A 45 -23.99 -7.61 4.53
C GLN A 45 -23.70 -9.11 4.44
N LEU A 46 -22.90 -9.53 3.47
CA LEU A 46 -22.49 -10.94 3.34
C LEU A 46 -21.68 -11.41 4.55
N ARG A 47 -20.74 -10.60 5.04
CA ARG A 47 -19.96 -10.92 6.26
C ARG A 47 -20.86 -11.01 7.49
N GLU A 48 -21.82 -10.10 7.64
CA GLU A 48 -22.80 -10.12 8.74
C GLU A 48 -23.69 -11.39 8.67
N GLY A 49 -24.12 -11.79 7.48
CA GLY A 49 -24.85 -13.06 7.28
C GLY A 49 -24.02 -14.31 7.62
N ILE A 50 -22.73 -14.33 7.25
CA ILE A 50 -21.83 -15.43 7.63
C ILE A 50 -21.60 -15.45 9.14
N ALA A 51 -21.37 -14.30 9.76
CA ALA A 51 -21.20 -14.19 11.20
C ALA A 51 -22.44 -14.69 11.96
N ALA A 52 -23.64 -14.33 11.49
CA ALA A 52 -24.91 -14.80 12.06
C ALA A 52 -25.10 -16.32 11.92
N SER A 53 -24.65 -16.91 10.81
CA SER A 53 -24.69 -18.36 10.61
C SER A 53 -23.57 -19.13 11.32
N GLN A 54 -22.61 -18.45 11.96
CA GLN A 54 -21.42 -19.01 12.61
C GLN A 54 -20.63 -20.01 11.75
N ARG A 55 -20.75 -19.90 10.42
CA ARG A 55 -20.14 -20.82 9.47
C ARG A 55 -18.65 -20.53 9.32
N ILE A 56 -17.83 -21.58 9.44
CA ILE A 56 -16.37 -21.50 9.31
C ILE A 56 -15.92 -22.59 8.37
N ASP A 57 -15.89 -22.25 7.08
CA ASP A 57 -15.55 -23.16 6.00
C ASP A 57 -14.70 -22.45 4.94
N ASN A 58 -14.23 -23.21 3.95
CA ASN A 58 -13.40 -22.68 2.87
C ASN A 58 -14.10 -21.58 2.07
N PHE A 59 -15.44 -21.66 1.94
CA PHE A 59 -16.22 -20.60 1.30
C PHE A 59 -16.18 -19.29 2.10
N SER A 60 -16.43 -19.36 3.41
CA SER A 60 -16.34 -18.20 4.30
C SER A 60 -14.93 -17.61 4.26
N CYS A 61 -13.89 -18.45 4.31
CA CYS A 61 -12.51 -18.01 4.18
C CYS A 61 -12.27 -17.25 2.86
N GLY A 62 -12.70 -17.81 1.72
CA GLY A 62 -12.54 -17.17 0.41
C GLY A 62 -13.31 -15.86 0.28
N LEU A 63 -14.50 -15.76 0.89
CA LEU A 63 -15.27 -14.52 0.93
C LEU A 63 -14.53 -13.42 1.70
N TYR A 64 -14.00 -13.72 2.89
CA TYR A 64 -13.26 -12.75 3.69
C TYR A 64 -11.96 -12.33 2.99
N GLU A 65 -11.23 -13.27 2.38
CA GLU A 65 -10.05 -12.98 1.56
C GLU A 65 -10.37 -12.03 0.40
N THR A 66 -11.44 -12.32 -0.35
CA THR A 66 -11.90 -11.45 -1.45
C THR A 66 -12.34 -10.07 -0.93
N SER A 67 -13.04 -10.04 0.21
CA SER A 67 -13.51 -8.81 0.84
C SER A 67 -12.34 -7.91 1.27
N VAL A 68 -11.27 -8.49 1.81
CA VAL A 68 -10.05 -7.77 2.17
C VAL A 68 -9.38 -7.19 0.91
N ARG A 69 -9.18 -8.01 -0.13
CA ARG A 69 -8.56 -7.55 -1.39
C ARG A 69 -9.33 -6.39 -2.02
N LEU A 70 -10.66 -6.47 -2.04
CA LEU A 70 -11.52 -5.40 -2.54
C LEU A 70 -11.43 -4.13 -1.70
N GLY A 71 -11.44 -4.26 -0.37
CA GLY A 71 -11.30 -3.11 0.51
C GLY A 71 -9.93 -2.43 0.35
N ILE A 72 -8.85 -3.20 0.14
CA ILE A 72 -7.52 -2.66 -0.17
C ILE A 72 -7.52 -1.98 -1.55
N TYR A 73 -8.12 -2.60 -2.56
CA TYR A 73 -8.24 -2.01 -3.90
C TYR A 73 -8.96 -0.65 -3.87
N MET A 74 -10.02 -0.54 -3.08
CA MET A 74 -10.81 0.69 -2.89
C MET A 74 -10.20 1.65 -1.86
N ASN A 75 -9.05 1.30 -1.27
CA ASN A 75 -8.38 2.06 -0.22
C ASN A 75 -9.28 2.39 0.99
N HIS A 76 -10.19 1.49 1.37
CA HIS A 76 -11.17 1.70 2.43
C HIS A 76 -10.82 0.88 3.68
N VAL A 77 -10.04 1.49 4.57
CA VAL A 77 -9.44 0.88 5.77
C VAL A 77 -10.48 0.25 6.69
N GLU A 78 -11.59 0.96 6.92
CA GLU A 78 -12.67 0.55 7.81
C GLU A 78 -13.39 -0.71 7.30
N SER A 79 -13.24 -1.02 6.01
CA SER A 79 -13.86 -2.21 5.39
C SER A 79 -12.94 -3.42 5.45
N TYR A 80 -11.66 -3.27 5.14
CA TYR A 80 -10.74 -4.42 5.08
C TYR A 80 -10.10 -4.76 6.42
N PHE A 81 -9.80 -3.78 7.29
CA PHE A 81 -9.04 -4.06 8.51
C PHE A 81 -9.80 -4.98 9.49
N PRO A 82 -11.10 -4.75 9.80
CA PRO A 82 -11.84 -5.68 10.66
C PRO A 82 -11.98 -7.08 10.06
N ALA A 83 -12.14 -7.16 8.74
CA ALA A 83 -12.23 -8.44 8.03
C ALA A 83 -10.90 -9.21 8.07
N LEU A 84 -9.78 -8.49 7.97
CA LEU A 84 -8.44 -9.05 8.06
C LEU A 84 -8.15 -9.58 9.47
N CYS A 85 -8.47 -8.82 10.52
CA CYS A 85 -8.32 -9.29 11.89
C CYS A 85 -9.17 -10.55 12.15
N TYR A 86 -10.45 -10.54 11.75
CA TYR A 86 -11.31 -11.72 11.91
C TYR A 86 -10.79 -12.95 11.16
N LEU A 87 -10.26 -12.74 9.95
CA LEU A 87 -9.66 -13.81 9.15
C LEU A 87 -8.46 -14.44 9.87
N LEU A 88 -7.56 -13.62 10.41
CA LEU A 88 -6.31 -14.06 11.05
C LEU A 88 -6.52 -14.64 12.45
N GLU A 89 -7.46 -14.09 13.23
CA GLU A 89 -7.68 -14.47 14.63
C GLU A 89 -8.70 -15.58 14.81
N VAL A 90 -9.70 -15.68 13.92
CA VAL A 90 -10.83 -16.61 14.08
C VAL A 90 -10.83 -17.70 13.02
N ILE A 91 -10.73 -17.33 11.74
CA ILE A 91 -10.91 -18.30 10.64
C ILE A 91 -9.65 -19.16 10.44
N TYR A 92 -8.47 -18.54 10.28
CA TYR A 92 -7.22 -19.24 9.96
C TYR A 92 -6.81 -20.27 11.02
N PRO A 93 -6.90 -19.98 12.34
CA PRO A 93 -6.60 -20.98 13.35
C PRO A 93 -7.54 -22.19 13.31
N LYS A 94 -8.82 -21.98 13.01
CA LYS A 94 -9.83 -23.05 12.95
C LYS A 94 -9.73 -23.91 11.69
N LEU A 95 -9.31 -23.31 10.57
CA LEU A 95 -9.08 -24.03 9.31
C LEU A 95 -7.64 -24.55 9.17
N LEU A 96 -6.80 -24.38 10.19
CA LEU A 96 -5.38 -24.78 10.20
C LEU A 96 -4.60 -24.25 8.98
N LYS A 97 -4.94 -23.04 8.50
CA LYS A 97 -4.23 -22.43 7.37
C LYS A 97 -2.81 -22.04 7.81
N PRO A 98 -1.79 -22.27 6.96
CA PRO A 98 -0.44 -21.80 7.25
C PRO A 98 -0.42 -20.27 7.27
N PHE A 99 0.25 -19.71 8.29
CA PHE A 99 0.54 -18.28 8.37
C PHE A 99 1.77 -17.91 7.52
N VAL A 100 2.69 -18.87 7.33
CA VAL A 100 3.88 -18.71 6.49
C VAL A 100 3.49 -18.58 5.03
N GLN A 101 4.09 -17.62 4.32
CA GLN A 101 3.82 -17.34 2.89
C GLN A 101 2.36 -16.99 2.55
N ASN A 102 1.55 -16.62 3.55
CA ASN A 102 0.16 -16.25 3.33
C ASN A 102 0.04 -14.76 2.93
N PRO A 103 -0.58 -14.44 1.79
CA PRO A 103 -0.67 -13.06 1.33
C PRO A 103 -1.45 -12.14 2.29
N MET A 104 -2.46 -12.66 2.98
CA MET A 104 -3.26 -11.88 3.93
C MET A 104 -2.45 -11.54 5.18
N VAL A 105 -1.60 -12.45 5.65
CA VAL A 105 -0.64 -12.19 6.74
C VAL A 105 0.32 -11.08 6.33
N THR A 106 0.87 -11.15 5.12
CA THR A 106 1.75 -10.10 4.57
C THR A 106 1.03 -8.76 4.52
N CYS A 107 -0.22 -8.70 4.06
CA CYS A 107 -1.03 -7.48 4.05
C CYS A 107 -1.21 -6.88 5.44
N TYR A 108 -1.49 -7.72 6.45
CA TYR A 108 -1.64 -7.27 7.83
C TYR A 108 -0.34 -6.67 8.37
N LEU A 109 0.79 -7.34 8.13
CA LEU A 109 2.11 -6.85 8.53
C LEU A 109 2.50 -5.55 7.81
N LEU A 110 2.20 -5.44 6.51
CA LEU A 110 2.41 -4.21 5.76
C LEU A 110 1.56 -3.07 6.32
N TYR A 111 0.31 -3.34 6.69
CA TYR A 111 -0.54 -2.35 7.34
C TYR A 111 0.05 -1.90 8.70
N LEU A 112 0.56 -2.81 9.53
CA LEU A 112 1.27 -2.43 10.77
C LEU A 112 2.50 -1.55 10.51
N CYS A 113 3.25 -1.83 9.43
CA CYS A 113 4.35 -0.97 8.99
C CYS A 113 3.87 0.45 8.63
N THR A 114 2.73 0.57 7.95
CA THR A 114 2.15 1.90 7.62
C THR A 114 1.76 2.68 8.87
N LEU A 115 1.26 2.00 9.90
CA LEU A 115 0.97 2.57 11.22
C LEU A 115 2.21 2.86 12.07
N ARG A 116 3.42 2.57 11.56
CA ARG A 116 4.70 2.67 12.30
C ARG A 116 4.75 1.81 13.57
N ASN A 117 3.89 0.78 13.67
CA ASN A 117 3.92 -0.16 14.78
C ASN A 117 4.92 -1.29 14.49
N PHE A 118 6.21 -0.97 14.59
CA PHE A 118 7.28 -1.95 14.38
C PHE A 118 7.36 -2.97 15.52
N GLN A 119 6.95 -2.60 16.74
CA GLN A 119 6.94 -3.51 17.87
C GLN A 119 5.96 -4.68 17.61
N GLY A 120 4.71 -4.36 17.28
CA GLY A 120 3.69 -5.37 16.98
C GLY A 120 4.12 -6.28 15.81
N LEU A 121 4.78 -5.72 14.79
CA LEU A 121 5.34 -6.49 13.68
C LEU A 121 6.32 -7.59 14.16
N TYR A 122 7.27 -7.25 15.03
CA TYR A 122 8.25 -8.21 15.54
C TYR A 122 7.66 -9.18 16.58
N GLU A 123 6.66 -8.75 17.34
CA GLU A 123 5.89 -9.64 18.22
C GLU A 123 5.17 -10.73 17.42
N ILE A 124 4.50 -10.34 16.33
CA ILE A 124 3.80 -11.25 15.44
C ILE A 124 4.77 -12.18 14.72
N LYS A 125 5.93 -11.66 14.28
CA LYS A 125 7.00 -12.47 13.70
C LYS A 125 7.37 -13.65 14.62
N ASN A 126 7.57 -13.38 15.90
CA ASN A 126 7.94 -14.39 16.87
C ASN A 126 6.78 -15.35 17.15
N LYS A 127 5.55 -14.82 17.23
CA LYS A 127 4.33 -15.61 17.46
C LYS A 127 4.04 -16.61 16.33
N TRP A 128 4.21 -16.20 15.08
CA TRP A 128 3.88 -17.00 13.90
C TRP A 128 5.11 -17.61 13.20
N GLN A 129 6.30 -17.46 13.80
CA GLN A 129 7.57 -18.01 13.29
C GLN A 129 7.86 -17.65 11.82
N LEU A 130 7.67 -16.38 11.48
CA LEU A 130 7.81 -15.87 10.10
C LEU A 130 9.28 -15.70 9.68
N ASP A 131 9.56 -15.79 8.37
CA ASP A 131 10.91 -15.60 7.83
C ASP A 131 11.28 -14.10 7.86
N ILE A 132 12.54 -13.81 8.21
CA ILE A 132 13.13 -12.47 8.18
C ILE A 132 13.15 -11.90 6.75
N ARG A 133 13.12 -12.78 5.75
CA ARG A 133 13.11 -12.42 4.32
C ARG A 133 11.75 -11.99 3.79
N ASP A 134 10.69 -11.99 4.62
CA ASP A 134 9.39 -11.51 4.19
C ASP A 134 9.44 -10.02 3.80
N ILE A 135 8.67 -9.70 2.76
CA ILE A 135 8.55 -8.35 2.17
C ILE A 135 8.25 -7.31 3.24
N SER A 136 7.44 -7.65 4.25
CA SER A 136 7.05 -6.73 5.32
C SER A 136 8.22 -6.28 6.19
N PHE A 137 9.22 -7.14 6.44
CA PHE A 137 10.43 -6.78 7.18
C PHE A 137 11.43 -6.01 6.32
N GLU A 138 11.48 -6.27 5.01
CA GLU A 138 12.24 -5.42 4.10
C GLU A 138 11.65 -4.01 4.06
N PHE A 139 10.34 -3.90 3.94
CA PHE A 139 9.61 -2.65 3.98
C PHE A 139 9.80 -1.89 5.30
N SER A 140 9.77 -2.58 6.45
CA SER A 140 10.02 -1.93 7.74
C SER A 140 11.42 -1.33 7.83
N ARG A 141 12.46 -2.02 7.34
CA ARG A 141 13.83 -1.49 7.29
C ARG A 141 13.92 -0.25 6.41
N ILE A 142 13.28 -0.27 5.24
CA ILE A 142 13.22 0.87 4.31
C ILE A 142 12.56 2.07 4.98
N LEU A 143 11.47 1.85 5.69
CA LEU A 143 10.72 2.89 6.41
C LEU A 143 11.51 3.48 7.59
N ILE A 144 12.31 2.68 8.29
CA ILE A 144 13.18 3.14 9.38
C ILE A 144 14.34 3.97 8.81
N GLN A 145 14.92 3.53 7.69
CA GLN A 145 16.02 4.23 7.02
C GLN A 145 15.58 5.45 6.20
N ASN A 146 14.27 5.61 5.97
CA ASN A 146 13.70 6.60 5.04
C ASN A 146 14.33 6.54 3.64
N ASN A 147 14.63 5.34 3.15
CA ASN A 147 15.29 5.14 1.87
C ASN A 147 14.27 5.13 0.71
N TYR A 148 14.10 6.27 0.06
CA TYR A 148 13.15 6.43 -1.05
C TYR A 148 13.44 5.53 -2.26
N ILE A 149 14.71 5.34 -2.62
CA ILE A 149 15.07 4.53 -3.80
C ILE A 149 14.76 3.05 -3.54
N ALA A 150 15.08 2.56 -2.33
CA ALA A 150 14.75 1.19 -1.93
C ALA A 150 13.23 0.99 -1.86
N TRP A 151 12.49 1.98 -1.36
CA TRP A 151 11.03 1.99 -1.38
C TRP A 151 10.47 1.86 -2.79
N TRP A 152 10.95 2.69 -3.73
CA TRP A 152 10.50 2.68 -5.12
C TRP A 152 10.80 1.33 -5.80
N LYS A 153 12.01 0.79 -5.61
CA LYS A 153 12.37 -0.54 -6.14
C LYS A 153 11.50 -1.65 -5.55
N LEU A 154 11.24 -1.61 -4.25
CA LEU A 154 10.37 -2.60 -3.59
C LEU A 154 8.96 -2.55 -4.19
N ARG A 155 8.40 -1.35 -4.34
CA ARG A 155 7.09 -1.13 -4.94
C ARG A 155 6.98 -1.76 -6.32
N GLN A 156 7.96 -1.58 -7.21
CA GLN A 156 7.90 -2.15 -8.56
C GLN A 156 8.04 -3.68 -8.61
N ARG A 157 8.59 -4.31 -7.57
CA ARG A 157 8.79 -5.76 -7.53
C ARG A 157 7.57 -6.53 -7.02
N VAL A 158 6.73 -5.90 -6.20
CA VAL A 158 5.67 -6.60 -5.48
C VAL A 158 4.34 -6.58 -6.23
N PRO A 159 3.46 -7.58 -6.03
CA PRO A 159 2.11 -7.58 -6.61
C PRO A 159 1.28 -6.37 -6.20
N TRP A 160 0.31 -5.99 -7.04
CA TRP A 160 -0.58 -4.84 -6.84
C TRP A 160 -1.16 -4.70 -5.42
N LEU A 161 -1.52 -5.82 -4.78
CA LEU A 161 -2.13 -5.83 -3.46
C LEU A 161 -1.21 -5.20 -2.41
N TYR A 162 0.07 -5.54 -2.47
CA TYR A 162 1.09 -4.98 -1.57
C TYR A 162 1.49 -3.58 -2.02
N GLN A 163 1.51 -3.30 -3.33
CA GLN A 163 1.79 -1.96 -3.84
C GLN A 163 0.82 -0.94 -3.26
N ARG A 164 -0.49 -1.25 -3.23
CA ARG A 164 -1.52 -0.38 -2.64
C ARG A 164 -1.26 -0.03 -1.18
N LEU A 165 -0.84 -1.01 -0.37
CA LEU A 165 -0.51 -0.79 1.03
C LEU A 165 0.80 0.01 1.19
N ILE A 166 1.81 -0.30 0.40
CA ILE A 166 3.09 0.43 0.38
C ILE A 166 2.88 1.89 -0.05
N ASP A 167 1.96 2.14 -0.98
CA ASP A 167 1.61 3.47 -1.47
C ASP A 167 1.00 4.37 -0.40
N LEU A 168 0.45 3.83 0.69
CA LEU A 168 0.00 4.63 1.84
C LEU A 168 1.16 5.40 2.50
N SER A 169 2.37 4.85 2.46
CA SER A 169 3.57 5.50 3.01
C SER A 169 4.23 6.49 2.05
N ARG A 170 3.72 6.61 0.81
CA ARG A 170 4.34 7.37 -0.27
C ARG A 170 4.58 8.82 0.12
N GLU A 171 3.53 9.51 0.56
CA GLU A 171 3.58 10.94 0.87
C GLU A 171 4.67 11.25 1.90
N GLN A 172 4.70 10.48 2.98
CA GLN A 172 5.68 10.66 4.05
C GLN A 172 7.14 10.46 3.59
N ILE A 173 7.42 9.40 2.81
CA ILE A 173 8.79 9.13 2.34
C ILE A 173 9.20 10.17 1.29
N GLN A 174 8.26 10.60 0.45
CA GLN A 174 8.48 11.63 -0.54
C GLN A 174 8.80 12.99 0.11
N GLU A 175 8.10 13.38 1.17
CA GLU A 175 8.39 14.59 1.94
C GLU A 175 9.81 14.58 2.52
N GLN A 176 10.23 13.44 3.08
CA GLN A 176 11.59 13.32 3.62
C GLN A 176 12.65 13.34 2.52
N CYS A 177 12.39 12.70 1.38
CA CYS A 177 13.26 12.75 0.20
C CYS A 177 13.43 14.20 -0.28
N VAL A 178 12.33 14.94 -0.40
CA VAL A 178 12.33 16.36 -0.76
C VAL A 178 13.12 17.19 0.24
N SER A 179 12.98 16.94 1.55
CA SER A 179 13.72 17.65 2.60
C SER A 179 15.24 17.47 2.45
N VAL A 180 15.69 16.22 2.22
CA VAL A 180 17.10 15.91 1.99
C VAL A 180 17.62 16.55 0.70
N ILE A 181 16.81 16.53 -0.37
CA ILE A 181 17.16 17.18 -1.65
C ILE A 181 17.31 18.69 -1.48
N LYS A 182 16.36 19.33 -0.78
CA LYS A 182 16.44 20.77 -0.45
C LYS A 182 17.74 21.09 0.29
N ALA A 183 18.19 20.22 1.19
CA ALA A 183 19.41 20.44 1.96
C ALA A 183 20.69 20.22 1.14
N SER A 184 20.69 19.25 0.23
CA SER A 184 21.91 18.73 -0.40
C SER A 184 22.24 19.38 -1.76
N TYR A 185 21.24 19.89 -2.48
CA TYR A 185 21.41 20.35 -3.86
C TYR A 185 20.92 21.79 -4.07
N TYR A 186 21.67 22.55 -4.88
CA TYR A 186 21.25 23.85 -5.39
C TYR A 186 20.50 23.75 -6.73
N LYS A 187 20.98 22.86 -7.61
CA LYS A 187 20.39 22.56 -8.93
C LYS A 187 20.40 21.05 -9.16
N ILE A 188 19.36 20.52 -9.80
CA ILE A 188 19.24 19.11 -10.19
C ILE A 188 18.75 19.03 -11.65
N GLU A 189 19.20 18.02 -12.39
CA GLU A 189 18.71 17.76 -13.75
C GLU A 189 17.22 17.36 -13.74
N LYS A 190 16.43 18.02 -14.58
CA LYS A 190 14.96 17.81 -14.66
C LYS A 190 14.61 16.35 -14.97
N LYS A 191 15.31 15.72 -15.92
CA LYS A 191 15.08 14.34 -16.34
C LYS A 191 15.21 13.34 -15.18
N TRP A 192 16.24 13.51 -14.35
CA TRP A 192 16.45 12.66 -13.17
C TRP A 192 15.30 12.82 -12.16
N MET A 193 14.89 14.06 -11.92
CA MET A 193 13.82 14.37 -10.97
C MET A 193 12.47 13.83 -11.45
N GLU A 194 12.14 13.98 -12.73
CA GLU A 194 10.92 13.41 -13.32
C GLU A 194 10.89 11.88 -13.23
N THR A 195 12.05 11.23 -13.47
CA THR A 195 12.16 9.76 -13.47
C THR A 195 11.91 9.17 -12.08
N TYR A 196 12.52 9.72 -11.04
CA TYR A 196 12.51 9.10 -9.71
C TYR A 196 11.45 9.68 -8.78
N ILE A 197 11.18 10.98 -8.86
CA ILE A 197 10.37 11.70 -7.86
C ILE A 197 8.94 11.91 -8.40
N GLY A 198 8.80 12.05 -9.72
CA GLY A 198 7.50 12.19 -10.38
C GLY A 198 6.95 13.63 -10.35
N LEU A 199 6.05 13.92 -11.29
CA LEU A 199 5.52 15.26 -11.54
C LEU A 199 4.69 15.83 -10.37
N THR A 200 4.07 14.96 -9.57
CA THR A 200 3.16 15.33 -8.47
C THR A 200 3.85 16.05 -7.31
N LEU A 201 5.16 15.89 -7.14
CA LEU A 201 5.90 16.58 -6.09
C LEU A 201 6.32 17.99 -6.49
N PHE A 202 6.48 18.27 -7.78
CA PHE A 202 6.85 19.61 -8.25
C PHE A 202 5.78 20.65 -7.91
N SER A 203 4.50 20.28 -8.00
CA SER A 203 3.39 21.16 -7.64
C SER A 203 3.37 21.47 -6.14
N LYS A 204 3.87 20.56 -5.29
CA LYS A 204 3.95 20.75 -3.83
C LYS A 204 5.19 21.50 -3.37
N THR A 205 6.31 21.47 -4.11
CA THR A 205 7.60 21.99 -3.63
C THR A 205 7.85 23.46 -3.96
N GLY A 206 7.20 24.02 -4.98
CA GLY A 206 7.39 25.40 -5.40
C GLY A 206 8.78 25.68 -6.01
N TRP A 207 9.47 24.66 -6.52
CA TRP A 207 10.78 24.83 -7.16
C TRP A 207 10.67 25.48 -8.54
N ILE A 208 11.70 26.26 -8.91
CA ILE A 208 11.76 26.93 -10.21
C ILE A 208 12.30 25.93 -11.23
N ILE A 209 11.49 25.62 -12.24
CA ILE A 209 11.84 24.68 -13.31
C ILE A 209 12.36 25.49 -14.50
N GLU A 210 13.65 25.33 -14.81
CA GLU A 210 14.25 25.75 -16.08
C GLU A 210 14.16 24.56 -17.08
N ASP A 211 14.47 24.77 -18.37
CA ASP A 211 14.27 23.76 -19.41
C ASP A 211 15.04 22.44 -19.15
N LEU A 212 16.24 22.53 -18.57
CA LEU A 212 17.12 21.38 -18.30
C LEU A 212 17.35 21.13 -16.80
N TRP A 213 17.17 22.15 -15.96
CA TRP A 213 17.55 22.13 -14.55
C TRP A 213 16.41 22.61 -13.66
N VAL A 214 16.33 22.05 -12.46
CA VAL A 214 15.41 22.48 -11.41
C VAL A 214 16.24 23.21 -10.36
N LYS A 215 15.97 24.50 -10.18
CA LYS A 215 16.63 25.34 -9.18
C LYS A 215 15.89 25.20 -7.85
N ILE A 216 16.59 24.64 -6.85
CA ILE A 216 16.01 24.28 -5.55
C ILE A 216 16.31 25.37 -4.51
N ARG A 217 17.53 25.92 -4.55
CA ARG A 217 17.98 27.03 -3.70
C ARG A 217 18.85 27.96 -4.51
N GLU A 218 18.81 29.24 -4.17
CA GLU A 218 19.85 30.16 -4.61
C GLU A 218 21.09 29.93 -3.73
N PRO A 219 22.31 29.86 -4.31
CA PRO A 219 23.52 29.90 -3.50
C PRO A 219 23.48 31.22 -2.73
N GLY A 220 23.43 31.13 -1.39
CA GLY A 220 23.49 32.31 -0.56
C GLY A 220 24.78 33.06 -0.87
N LEU A 221 24.65 34.34 -1.20
CA LEU A 221 25.69 35.32 -0.91
C LEU A 221 26.19 35.08 0.53
N PRO A 222 27.50 35.22 0.79
CA PRO A 222 28.04 35.00 2.13
C PRO A 222 27.22 35.80 3.13
N LYS A 223 26.84 35.16 4.24
CA LYS A 223 26.22 35.85 5.37
C LYS A 223 27.22 36.93 5.81
N THR A 224 27.01 38.17 5.39
CA THR A 224 27.74 39.31 5.92
C THR A 224 27.40 39.39 7.40
N THR A 225 28.45 39.15 8.19
CA THR A 225 28.58 39.38 9.64
C THR A 225 27.87 40.63 10.12
#